data_AF-A0A1W1UZ49-F1
#
_entry.id   AF-A0A1W1UZ49-F1
#
_cell.length_a   1.000
_cell.length_b   1.000
_cell.length_c   1.000
_cell.angle_alpha   90.00
_cell.angle_beta   90.00
_cell.angle_gamma   90.00
#
_symmetry.space_group_name_H-M   'P 1'
#
loop_
_entity.id
_entity.type
_entity.pdbx_description
1 polymer ?
#
loop_
_entity_poly.entity_id
_entity_poly.type
_entity_poly.pdbx_seq_one_letter_code
_entity_poly.pdbx_strand_id
1 'polypeptide(L)' 'MVKNTNFKEGQLIIYKNMIGKIKKIRNHEAFIWFHTGDTAALTNLDDCIPIINDYCIEELLKK' A
#
# COMPACT_ATOMS: atom_id res chain seq x y z
N MET A 1 -1.40 20.06 2.03
CA MET A 1 -1.84 18.85 2.76
C MET A 1 -0.59 18.19 3.32
N VAL A 2 -0.49 18.05 4.64
CA VAL A 2 0.67 17.42 5.29
C VAL A 2 0.55 15.92 5.07
N LYS A 3 1.41 15.34 4.21
CA LYS A 3 1.53 13.88 4.04
C LYS A 3 2.22 13.30 5.26
N ASN A 4 1.49 13.19 6.36
CA ASN A 4 1.98 12.53 7.55
C ASN A 4 1.68 11.03 7.40
N THR A 5 2.46 10.33 6.58
CA THR A 5 2.21 8.93 6.28
C THR A 5 3.45 8.11 6.62
N ASN A 6 3.54 7.73 7.90
CA ASN A 6 4.38 6.62 8.33
C ASN A 6 3.82 5.34 7.70
N PHE A 7 4.22 5.07 6.47
CA PHE A 7 3.96 3.80 5.81
C PHE A 7 4.66 2.68 6.58
N LYS A 8 4.00 1.52 6.68
CA LYS A 8 4.57 0.31 7.30
C LYS A 8 4.55 -0.86 6.32
N GLU A 9 5.51 -1.76 6.49
CA GLU A 9 5.50 -3.02 5.74
C GLU A 9 4.23 -3.82 6.06
N GLY A 10 3.67 -4.45 5.03
CA GLY A 10 2.39 -5.16 5.12
C GLY A 10 1.14 -4.28 5.02
N GLN A 11 1.27 -2.94 5.04
CA GLN A 11 0.12 -2.04 4.89
C GLN A 11 -0.45 -2.06 3.46
N LEU A 12 -1.77 -1.96 3.37
CA LEU A 12 -2.47 -1.74 2.11
C LEU A 12 -2.43 -0.26 1.70
N ILE A 13 -2.23 -0.02 0.42
CA ILE A 13 -2.20 1.31 -0.18
C ILE A 13 -3.00 1.34 -1.46
N ILE A 14 -3.32 2.55 -1.91
CA ILE A 14 -3.88 2.82 -3.24
C ILE A 14 -2.83 3.60 -4.04
N TYR A 15 -2.52 3.12 -5.24
CA TYR A 15 -1.66 3.80 -6.20
C TYR A 15 -2.32 3.74 -7.58
N LYS A 16 -2.59 4.90 -8.20
CA LYS A 16 -3.25 5.01 -9.52
C LYS A 16 -4.48 4.11 -9.69
N ASN A 17 -5.40 4.13 -8.72
CA ASN A 17 -6.61 3.29 -8.65
C ASN A 17 -6.37 1.78 -8.50
N MET A 18 -5.14 1.36 -8.19
CA MET A 18 -4.79 -0.02 -7.90
C MET A 18 -4.56 -0.21 -6.41
N ILE A 19 -5.04 -1.31 -5.87
CA ILE A 19 -4.75 -1.73 -4.50
C ILE A 19 -3.42 -2.49 -4.51
N GLY A 20 -2.53 -2.12 -3.60
CA GLY A 20 -1.26 -2.79 -3.40
C GLY A 20 -0.95 -3.02 -1.92
N LYS A 21 -0.07 -3.98 -1.64
CA LYS A 21 0.47 -4.24 -0.32
C LYS A 21 1.95 -3.92 -0.28
N ILE A 22 2.37 -3.09 0.65
CA ILE A 22 3.79 -2.76 0.84
C ILE A 22 4.53 -4.03 1.27
N LYS A 23 5.47 -4.48 0.43
CA LYS A 23 6.36 -5.60 0.73
C LYS A 23 7.54 -5.17 1.58
N LYS A 24 8.20 -4.08 1.15
CA LYS A 24 9.43 -3.58 1.75
C LYS A 24 9.57 -2.10 1.50
N ILE A 25 9.94 -1.34 2.51
CA ILE A 25 10.19 0.10 2.40
C ILE A 25 11.68 0.35 2.17
N ARG A 26 11.98 1.31 1.30
CA ARG A 26 13.33 1.78 1.00
C ARG A 26 13.34 3.30 0.89
N ASN A 27 13.59 3.96 2.03
CA ASN A 27 13.57 5.41 2.14
C ASN A 27 12.23 6.02 1.68
N HIS A 28 12.19 6.66 0.51
CA HIS A 28 11.01 7.31 -0.08
C HIS A 28 10.26 6.42 -1.07
N GLU A 29 10.76 5.21 -1.34
CA GLU A 29 10.14 4.25 -2.23
C GLU A 29 9.76 2.98 -1.46
N ALA A 30 8.88 2.18 -2.04
CA ALA A 30 8.55 0.86 -1.53
C ALA A 30 8.38 -0.13 -2.68
N PHE A 31 8.75 -1.38 -2.40
CA PHE A 31 8.33 -2.51 -3.22
C PHE A 31 6.89 -2.85 -2.85
N ILE A 32 5.99 -2.79 -3.82
CA ILE A 32 4.55 -2.98 -3.62
C ILE A 32 4.06 -4.14 -4.48
N TRP A 33 3.38 -5.10 -3.86
CA TRP A 33 2.64 -6.14 -4.56
C TRP A 33 1.28 -5.61 -4.94
N PHE A 34 1.05 -5.40 -6.23
CA PHE A 34 -0.25 -5.03 -6.75
C PHE A 34 -1.10 -6.28 -7.00
N HIS A 35 -2.41 -6.19 -6.76
CA HIS A 35 -3.35 -7.30 -6.98
C HIS A 35 -3.25 -7.92 -8.39
N THR A 36 -2.97 -7.11 -9.41
CA THR A 36 -2.93 -7.55 -10.81
C THR A 36 -1.55 -8.01 -11.30
N GLY A 37 -0.53 -8.02 -10.43
CA GLY A 37 0.86 -8.24 -10.84
C GLY A 37 1.51 -9.45 -10.16
N ASP A 38 2.31 -10.19 -10.93
CA ASP A 38 3.07 -11.35 -10.44
C ASP A 38 4.36 -10.96 -9.71
N THR A 39 4.78 -9.69 -9.79
CA THR A 39 6.00 -9.19 -9.16
C THR A 39 5.74 -7.87 -8.43
N ALA A 40 6.53 -7.61 -7.39
CA ALA A 40 6.47 -6.35 -6.68
C ALA A 40 7.13 -5.23 -7.50
N ALA A 41 6.43 -4.12 -7.67
CA ALA A 41 6.95 -2.95 -8.37
C ALA A 41 7.53 -1.93 -7.37
N LEU A 42 8.65 -1.31 -7.74
CA LEU A 42 9.23 -0.20 -6.98
C LEU A 42 8.42 1.07 -7.26
N THR A 43 7.85 1.66 -6.21
CA THR A 43 6.90 2.77 -6.32
C THR A 43 7.25 3.86 -5.30
N ASN A 44 7.13 5.13 -5.71
CA ASN A 44 7.33 6.26 -4.81
C ASN A 44 6.16 6.34 -3.82
N LEU A 45 6.47 6.41 -2.52
CA LEU A 45 5.47 6.50 -1.45
C LEU A 45 4.68 7.81 -1.49
N ASP A 46 5.23 8.86 -2.11
CA ASP A 46 4.50 10.11 -2.34
C ASP A 46 3.30 9.97 -3.26
N ASP A 47 3.30 8.99 -4.16
CA ASP A 47 2.19 8.74 -5.06
C ASP A 47 1.17 7.75 -4.47
N CYS A 48 1.43 7.25 -3.26
CA CYS A 48 0.61 6.28 -2.57
C CYS A 48 -0.33 6.96 -1.57
N ILE A 49 -1.57 6.47 -1.52
CA ILE A 49 -2.54 6.84 -0.50
C ILE A 49 -2.63 5.69 0.50
N PRO A 50 -2.35 5.90 1.79
CA PRO A 50 -2.43 4.83 2.78
C PRO A 50 -3.89 4.44 3.03
N ILE A 51 -4.15 3.14 3.14
CA ILE A 51 -5.39 2.64 3.72
C ILE A 51 -5.15 2.51 5.23
N ILE A 52 -5.86 3.33 6.02
CA ILE A 52 -5.67 3.45 7.48
C ILE A 52 -6.59 2.49 8.24
N ASN A 53 -7.74 2.15 7.67
CA ASN A 53 -8.74 1.27 8.27
C ASN A 53 -8.82 -0.07 7.52
N ASP A 54 -7.69 -0.78 7.47
CA ASP A 54 -7.57 -2.12 6.88
C ASP A 54 -8.36 -3.17 7.65
N TYR A 55 -8.64 -2.96 8.95
CA TYR A 55 -9.49 -3.83 9.77
C TYR A 55 -10.88 -4.07 9.16
N CYS A 56 -11.55 -3.03 8.65
CA CYS A 56 -12.85 -3.18 8.00
C CYS A 56 -12.77 -3.98 6.68
N ILE A 57 -11.61 -3.98 6.00
CA ILE A 57 -11.41 -4.80 4.80
C ILE A 57 -11.24 -6.27 5.17
N GLU A 58 -10.50 -6.57 6.25
CA GLU A 58 -10.37 -7.95 6.72
C GLU A 58 -11.71 -8.58 7.12
N GLU A 59 -12.59 -7.80 7.74
CA GLU A 59 -13.93 -8.26 8.13
C GLU A 59 -14.82 -8.56 6.91
N LEU A 60 -14.70 -7.76 5.85
CA LEU A 60 -15.41 -7.98 4.58
C LEU A 60 -14.90 -9.22 3.82
N LEU A 61 -13.60 -9.51 3.88
CA LEU A 61 -12.98 -10.65 3.20
C LEU A 61 -13.18 -12.00 3.93
N LYS A 62 -13.56 -11.98 5.21
CA LYS A 62 -13.81 -13.18 6.03
C LYS A 62 -15.26 -13.70 5.94
N LYS A 63 -16.11 -13.09 5.10
CA LYS A 63 -17.46 -13.57 4.78
C LYS A 63 -17.44 -14.44 3.53
#